data_AF-A0A4V3YT47-F1
#
_entry.id   AF-A0A4V3YT47-F1
#
_cell.length_a   1.000
_cell.length_b   1.000
_cell.length_c   1.000
_cell.angle_alpha   90.00
_cell.angle_beta   90.00
_cell.angle_gamma   90.00
#
_symmetry.space_group_name_H-M   'P 1'
#
loop_
_entity.id
_entity.type
_entity.pdbx_description
1 polymer ?
#
loop_
_entity_poly.entity_id
_entity_poly.type
_entity_poly.pdbx_seq_one_letter_code
_entity_poly.pdbx_strand_id
1 'polypeptide(L)'
;MWRYSAPGVAHRSATSGRPLRPWAARMRRSVTVCGNSPTCTAHRARKKSSIAPRSLSVTPGRRLGAGLRSGTPQRGQAQLTRASHRSWTRGHRAITVLGRRQALPFGASGMTLPVPCVTSQICETLGLVVYAAPVRRMGPGSAPAAVLVVVIGAAIAGAVVGEFPDLHVYRYGGRAVLDQLPLYDADDPVTGYPFTYPPFAAVVMVPLTLLPGWLAAALWTGASAGCLAVSVVVVRRALGRPAPWWLVVGVTAGALALEPVWQNLSFGQINLILMLAVLIDLVRPERGTSGVLVGIAAGLKLTPLVFVVLLVLVGHRGAARRASLAFAGTVAAGFAALPGSAATYWTDGLLDPGRVGPPALAHNQSVNGALTRILDGSPPSWLWLVVAGLLASAVLLAAAAWWRRGDRVLGTCLGAVAMLLAAPVAWSHHWVWAVPVALVLWERSRWAAAAWTAVFVLRPIVWPPWGRGQEYDWRWFDHLSGNAYLLAALTVGSWAAIALNRRRGGSVSMVGRRE
;
A
#
# COMPACT_ATOMS: atom_id res chain seq x y z
N MET A 1 2.43 -12.80 18.61
CA MET A 1 3.88 -12.92 18.79
C MET A 1 4.33 -14.22 18.12
N TRP A 2 5.01 -14.15 16.98
CA TRP A 2 5.47 -15.33 16.24
C TRP A 2 6.99 -15.23 16.05
N ARG A 3 7.76 -16.07 16.76
CA ARG A 3 9.20 -16.21 16.52
C ARG A 3 9.41 -17.13 15.32
N TYR A 4 10.08 -16.63 14.28
CA TYR A 4 10.56 -17.47 13.19
C TYR A 4 11.88 -18.11 13.64
N SER A 5 11.86 -19.39 13.98
CA SER A 5 13.10 -20.15 14.19
C SER A 5 13.68 -20.53 12.82
N ALA A 6 14.85 -20.00 12.47
CA ALA A 6 15.53 -20.34 11.23
C ALA A 6 15.81 -21.85 11.14
N PRO A 7 15.46 -22.53 10.03
CA PRO A 7 15.85 -23.92 9.81
C PRO A 7 17.36 -24.04 9.60
N GLY A 8 18.05 -24.84 10.41
CA GLY A 8 19.46 -25.14 10.17
C GLY A 8 19.65 -25.93 8.87
N VAL A 9 20.46 -25.42 7.96
CA VAL A 9 20.75 -26.08 6.67
C VAL A 9 21.62 -27.32 6.88
N ALA A 10 20.99 -28.49 6.92
CA ALA A 10 21.66 -29.77 7.06
C ALA A 10 22.30 -30.22 5.73
N HIS A 11 23.47 -29.67 5.39
CA HIS A 11 24.28 -30.18 4.28
C HIS A 11 24.65 -31.66 4.50
N ARG A 12 24.13 -32.54 3.66
CA ARG A 12 24.69 -33.88 3.45
C ARG A 12 25.70 -33.83 2.31
N SER A 13 26.98 -33.88 2.64
CA SER A 13 28.04 -34.28 1.71
C SER A 13 28.76 -35.49 2.30
N ALA A 14 29.10 -36.45 1.45
CA ALA A 14 29.74 -37.69 1.86
C ALA A 14 30.93 -38.00 0.94
N THR A 15 32.15 -37.80 1.45
CA THR A 15 33.37 -38.47 0.96
C THR A 15 34.51 -38.34 1.98
N SER A 16 35.08 -39.49 2.35
CA SER A 16 36.47 -39.75 2.76
C SER A 16 37.38 -38.58 3.23
N GLY A 17 37.77 -38.59 4.51
CA GLY A 17 38.94 -37.88 5.05
C GLY A 17 39.32 -38.43 6.43
N ARG A 18 40.61 -38.68 6.71
CA ARG A 18 41.09 -39.21 8.01
C ARG A 18 41.38 -38.09 9.03
N PRO A 19 41.33 -38.37 10.34
CA PRO A 19 41.23 -37.33 11.38
C PRO A 19 42.57 -36.80 11.89
N LEU A 20 42.56 -35.56 12.39
CA LEU A 20 43.57 -35.01 13.29
C LEU A 20 42.91 -34.33 14.51
N ARG A 21 43.46 -34.64 15.69
CA ARG A 21 43.15 -34.11 17.04
C ARG A 21 44.31 -34.51 17.96
N PRO A 22 44.46 -33.91 19.16
CA PRO A 22 43.98 -32.60 19.62
C PRO A 22 45.13 -31.73 20.20
N TRP A 23 44.84 -30.46 20.52
CA TRP A 23 45.54 -29.74 21.59
C TRP A 23 44.53 -29.20 22.61
N ALA A 24 44.97 -29.02 23.85
CA ALA A 24 44.19 -28.54 25.00
C ALA A 24 45.00 -27.39 25.68
N ALA A 25 44.63 -26.75 26.80
CA ALA A 25 43.60 -27.04 27.81
C ALA A 25 43.33 -25.81 28.72
N ARG A 26 42.25 -25.88 29.53
CA ARG A 26 42.00 -25.12 30.80
C ARG A 26 41.80 -23.59 30.63
N MET A 27 41.23 -22.84 31.59
CA MET A 27 40.64 -23.15 32.92
C MET A 27 39.13 -22.77 32.90
N ARG A 28 38.18 -23.54 33.46
CA ARG A 28 37.86 -23.75 34.88
C ARG A 28 37.78 -22.47 35.74
N ARG A 29 36.56 -22.07 36.12
CA ARG A 29 36.12 -22.03 37.54
C ARG A 29 34.64 -22.39 37.62
N SER A 30 34.26 -23.06 38.70
CA SER A 30 32.93 -23.60 38.95
C SER A 30 32.51 -23.28 40.38
N VAL A 31 31.24 -22.93 40.58
CA VAL A 31 30.57 -22.86 41.89
C VAL A 31 29.43 -23.87 41.87
N THR A 32 29.17 -24.57 42.97
CA THR A 32 28.26 -25.72 43.07
C THR A 32 27.84 -25.91 44.53
N VAL A 33 26.81 -26.75 44.79
CA VAL A 33 26.25 -27.15 46.11
C VAL A 33 25.32 -26.09 46.71
N CYS A 34 24.07 -26.37 47.13
CA CYS A 34 23.13 -27.50 46.93
C CYS A 34 21.67 -26.93 46.92
N GLY A 35 20.55 -27.65 46.83
CA GLY A 35 20.18 -29.08 46.74
C GLY A 35 18.69 -29.14 46.31
N ASN A 36 17.90 -30.22 46.36
CA ASN A 36 18.06 -31.63 46.75
C ASN A 36 17.41 -32.54 45.67
N SER A 37 17.58 -33.86 45.78
CA SER A 37 17.19 -34.85 44.75
C SER A 37 15.81 -35.52 45.05
N PRO A 38 15.42 -36.69 44.48
CA PRO A 38 14.45 -36.69 43.38
C PRO A 38 13.29 -37.71 43.53
N THR A 39 12.39 -37.78 42.55
CA THR A 39 11.63 -39.01 42.25
C THR A 39 11.50 -39.22 40.74
N CYS A 40 11.77 -40.45 40.30
CA CYS A 40 11.42 -40.92 38.96
C CYS A 40 10.27 -41.92 39.08
N THR A 41 9.40 -41.97 38.07
CA THR A 41 8.91 -43.25 37.52
C THR A 41 8.30 -43.00 36.15
N ALA A 42 8.57 -43.90 35.21
CA ALA A 42 7.83 -43.99 33.96
C ALA A 42 6.92 -45.22 34.02
N HIS A 43 5.71 -45.14 33.49
CA HIS A 43 4.90 -46.33 33.24
C HIS A 43 4.23 -46.31 31.87
N ARG A 44 4.30 -47.46 31.20
CA ARG A 44 3.82 -47.70 29.84
C ARG A 44 2.76 -48.80 29.91
N ALA A 45 1.51 -48.51 29.55
CA ALA A 45 0.42 -49.49 29.52
C ALA A 45 -0.56 -49.24 28.37
N ARG A 46 -1.17 -50.32 27.86
CA ARG A 46 -2.19 -50.32 26.79
C ARG A 46 -3.56 -50.76 27.35
N LYS A 47 -4.64 -50.12 26.90
CA LYS A 47 -5.96 -50.70 26.52
C LYS A 47 -6.77 -49.56 25.84
N LYS A 48 -7.40 -49.69 24.66
CA LYS A 48 -8.41 -50.63 24.12
C LYS A 48 -9.87 -50.36 24.58
N SER A 49 -10.49 -49.37 23.94
CA SER A 49 -11.88 -49.39 23.43
C SER A 49 -12.04 -48.19 22.46
N SER A 50 -12.64 -48.21 21.27
CA SER A 50 -13.69 -49.01 20.59
C SER A 50 -15.14 -48.63 20.93
N ILE A 51 -15.72 -47.74 20.12
CA ILE A 51 -17.14 -47.69 19.68
C ILE A 51 -17.19 -46.93 18.34
N ALA A 52 -18.15 -47.26 17.49
CA ALA A 52 -18.24 -46.84 16.08
C ALA A 52 -19.39 -45.81 15.86
N PRO A 53 -19.53 -45.18 14.66
CA PRO A 53 -20.39 -44.01 14.48
C PRO A 53 -21.87 -44.35 14.25
N ARG A 54 -22.74 -43.33 14.33
CA ARG A 54 -24.10 -43.37 13.77
C ARG A 54 -24.19 -42.58 12.48
N SER A 55 -24.54 -43.27 11.40
CA SER A 55 -25.02 -42.70 10.15
C SER A 55 -26.54 -42.48 10.20
N LEU A 56 -27.05 -41.52 9.44
CA LEU A 56 -28.43 -41.47 8.95
C LEU A 56 -28.46 -40.72 7.62
N SER A 57 -29.36 -41.11 6.72
CA SER A 57 -29.38 -40.67 5.31
C SER A 57 -30.72 -40.99 4.65
N VAL A 58 -30.97 -40.44 3.44
CA VAL A 58 -32.04 -40.78 2.46
C VAL A 58 -33.43 -40.17 2.73
N THR A 59 -34.18 -39.59 1.76
CA THR A 59 -33.80 -38.72 0.59
C THR A 59 -34.83 -37.55 0.38
N PRO A 60 -35.77 -37.43 -0.62
CA PRO A 60 -36.36 -36.11 -0.98
C PRO A 60 -37.92 -36.01 -1.07
N GLY A 61 -38.44 -34.83 -1.44
CA GLY A 61 -39.87 -34.60 -1.75
C GLY A 61 -40.11 -33.58 -2.89
N ARG A 62 -41.08 -33.88 -3.76
CA ARG A 62 -41.63 -33.03 -4.87
C ARG A 62 -42.96 -32.40 -4.37
N ARG A 63 -43.69 -31.44 -5.01
CA ARG A 63 -43.88 -30.98 -6.42
C ARG A 63 -44.76 -29.68 -6.44
N LEU A 64 -44.66 -28.87 -7.51
CA LEU A 64 -45.72 -28.04 -8.17
C LEU A 64 -46.38 -26.79 -7.52
N GLY A 65 -46.90 -25.90 -8.39
CA GLY A 65 -47.70 -24.68 -8.11
C GLY A 65 -47.00 -23.38 -8.53
N ALA A 66 -46.98 -22.87 -9.78
CA ALA A 66 -48.03 -22.62 -10.79
C ALA A 66 -48.91 -21.38 -10.49
N GLY A 67 -48.73 -20.28 -11.26
CA GLY A 67 -49.52 -19.05 -11.17
C GLY A 67 -49.17 -18.02 -12.27
N LEU A 68 -50.15 -17.65 -13.10
CA LEU A 68 -50.04 -16.73 -14.24
C LEU A 68 -50.85 -15.45 -14.03
N ARG A 69 -50.32 -14.31 -14.49
CA ARG A 69 -50.97 -13.11 -15.12
C ARG A 69 -49.92 -11.97 -15.15
N SER A 70 -49.58 -11.29 -16.25
CA SER A 70 -50.33 -10.67 -17.36
C SER A 70 -51.12 -9.41 -16.96
N GLY A 71 -50.64 -8.21 -17.33
CA GLY A 71 -51.34 -6.96 -17.06
C GLY A 71 -50.58 -5.68 -17.44
N THR A 72 -50.70 -5.25 -18.71
CA THR A 72 -50.44 -3.87 -19.16
C THR A 72 -51.61 -3.39 -20.01
N PRO A 73 -52.12 -2.17 -19.75
CA PRO A 73 -52.07 -1.07 -20.72
C PRO A 73 -51.52 0.22 -20.08
N GLN A 74 -50.79 1.13 -20.73
CA GLN A 74 -50.90 1.81 -22.04
C GLN A 74 -51.65 3.17 -21.94
N ARG A 75 -51.05 4.20 -22.58
CA ARG A 75 -51.53 5.57 -22.88
C ARG A 75 -51.32 6.65 -21.81
N GLY A 76 -51.08 7.88 -22.29
CA GLY A 76 -50.68 9.05 -21.50
C GLY A 76 -49.81 10.05 -22.28
N GLN A 77 -50.17 10.38 -23.53
CA GLN A 77 -49.47 11.42 -24.30
C GLN A 77 -49.91 12.81 -23.85
N ALA A 78 -48.94 13.73 -23.71
CA ALA A 78 -49.21 15.17 -23.68
C ALA A 78 -48.07 15.90 -24.42
N GLN A 79 -48.32 16.32 -25.66
CA GLN A 79 -47.47 17.30 -26.34
C GLN A 79 -47.93 18.70 -25.94
N LEU A 80 -46.99 19.59 -25.62
CA LEU A 80 -47.20 21.03 -25.73
C LEU A 80 -46.07 21.62 -26.57
N THR A 81 -46.44 22.58 -27.42
CA THR A 81 -45.57 23.19 -28.44
C THR A 81 -45.56 24.70 -28.27
N ARG A 82 -44.71 25.40 -29.06
CA ARG A 82 -44.57 26.87 -29.16
C ARG A 82 -43.83 27.52 -27.97
N ALA A 83 -43.06 28.60 -28.15
CA ALA A 83 -42.63 29.27 -29.38
C ALA A 83 -41.24 29.94 -29.23
N SER A 84 -40.69 30.39 -30.36
CA SER A 84 -39.40 31.05 -30.53
C SER A 84 -39.47 32.58 -30.40
N HIS A 85 -38.42 33.19 -29.83
CA HIS A 85 -37.87 34.52 -30.21
C HIS A 85 -36.34 34.44 -29.98
N ARG A 86 -35.46 34.75 -30.94
CA ARG A 86 -34.97 36.09 -31.36
C ARG A 86 -34.48 36.96 -30.16
N SER A 87 -33.32 37.63 -30.15
CA SER A 87 -32.05 37.65 -30.94
C SER A 87 -31.15 38.79 -30.39
N TRP A 88 -29.96 39.07 -30.97
CA TRP A 88 -29.06 40.24 -30.69
C TRP A 88 -28.26 40.22 -29.35
N THR A 89 -27.05 40.80 -29.18
CA THR A 89 -25.94 41.23 -30.09
C THR A 89 -24.58 41.35 -29.36
N ARG A 90 -23.49 41.57 -30.12
CA ARG A 90 -22.12 42.00 -29.74
C ARG A 90 -22.02 43.11 -28.67
N GLY A 91 -20.88 43.27 -27.97
CA GLY A 91 -20.60 44.53 -27.25
C GLY A 91 -19.32 44.75 -26.40
N HIS A 92 -18.09 44.63 -26.96
CA HIS A 92 -16.87 45.41 -26.56
C HIS A 92 -16.24 45.31 -25.13
N ARG A 93 -15.11 46.03 -24.96
CA ARG A 93 -14.18 46.04 -23.80
C ARG A 93 -13.94 47.48 -23.28
N ALA A 94 -13.79 47.63 -21.97
CA ALA A 94 -12.97 48.61 -21.22
C ALA A 94 -13.01 48.16 -19.74
N ILE A 95 -11.98 48.13 -18.89
CA ILE A 95 -10.75 48.92 -18.70
C ILE A 95 -11.03 50.39 -18.34
N THR A 96 -11.17 50.63 -17.04
CA THR A 96 -10.97 51.94 -16.39
C THR A 96 -10.09 51.71 -15.15
N VAL A 97 -9.26 52.69 -14.77
CA VAL A 97 -8.10 52.52 -13.89
C VAL A 97 -8.06 53.59 -12.80
N LEU A 98 -7.68 53.19 -11.58
CA LEU A 98 -7.29 53.99 -10.40
C LEU A 98 -8.32 54.96 -9.78
N GLY A 99 -8.30 55.05 -8.45
CA GLY A 99 -9.10 55.99 -7.67
C GLY A 99 -8.85 55.86 -6.16
N ARG A 100 -7.75 56.44 -5.66
CA ARG A 100 -7.47 56.50 -4.21
C ARG A 100 -8.50 57.39 -3.49
N ARG A 101 -8.84 57.02 -2.25
CA ARG A 101 -8.76 57.94 -1.08
C ARG A 101 -8.73 57.15 0.23
N GLN A 102 -8.04 57.69 1.22
CA GLN A 102 -7.94 57.15 2.58
C GLN A 102 -8.90 57.92 3.49
N ALA A 103 -9.47 57.25 4.49
CA ALA A 103 -10.01 57.87 5.70
C ALA A 103 -9.94 56.86 6.86
N LEU A 104 -9.33 57.27 7.96
CA LEU A 104 -9.44 56.65 9.29
C LEU A 104 -9.98 57.72 10.24
N PRO A 105 -10.73 57.32 11.26
CA PRO A 105 -10.52 57.89 12.59
C PRO A 105 -10.32 56.80 13.66
N PHE A 106 -9.94 57.24 14.85
CA PHE A 106 -9.52 56.40 15.98
C PHE A 106 -10.66 55.66 16.69
N GLY A 107 -10.33 54.50 17.27
CA GLY A 107 -11.06 53.82 18.34
C GLY A 107 -10.05 53.07 19.21
N ALA A 108 -10.18 53.12 20.54
CA ALA A 108 -9.09 52.80 21.47
C ALA A 108 -9.18 51.43 22.16
N SER A 109 -8.05 51.04 22.77
CA SER A 109 -7.91 50.01 23.83
C SER A 109 -8.15 48.54 23.45
N GLY A 110 -7.06 47.78 23.35
CA GLY A 110 -7.09 46.33 23.12
C GLY A 110 -5.72 45.72 22.82
N MET A 111 -4.71 46.00 23.66
CA MET A 111 -3.31 45.66 23.36
C MET A 111 -2.98 44.18 23.65
N THR A 112 -3.46 43.28 22.79
CA THR A 112 -3.01 41.87 22.76
C THR A 112 -1.94 41.69 21.68
N LEU A 113 -0.75 41.25 22.08
CA LEU A 113 0.33 40.92 21.15
C LEU A 113 -0.04 39.67 20.33
N PRO A 114 -0.13 39.75 18.99
CA PRO A 114 -0.42 38.57 18.18
C PRO A 114 0.83 37.70 18.09
N VAL A 115 0.86 36.60 18.84
CA VAL A 115 1.85 35.53 18.64
C VAL A 115 1.69 35.02 17.19
N PRO A 116 2.74 35.07 16.34
CA PRO A 116 2.62 34.69 14.95
C PRO A 116 2.31 33.19 14.85
N CYS A 117 1.11 32.88 14.33
CA CYS A 117 0.61 31.52 14.21
C CYS A 117 1.37 30.77 13.11
N VAL A 118 2.45 30.07 13.48
CA VAL A 118 3.38 29.31 12.60
C VAL A 118 2.65 28.44 11.56
N THR A 119 1.44 27.98 11.88
CA THR A 119 0.56 27.19 11.01
C THR A 119 0.15 27.90 9.71
N SER A 120 0.05 29.24 9.67
CA SER A 120 -0.39 29.96 8.45
C SER A 120 0.69 29.98 7.37
N GLN A 121 1.94 30.25 7.75
CA GLN A 121 3.07 30.45 6.84
C GLN A 121 3.47 29.15 6.10
N ILE A 122 3.24 28.00 6.76
CA ILE A 122 3.34 26.67 6.14
C ILE A 122 2.27 26.46 5.04
N CYS A 123 1.07 27.04 5.19
CA CYS A 123 -0.01 26.91 4.22
C CYS A 123 0.22 27.71 2.94
N GLU A 124 0.83 28.90 3.03
CA GLU A 124 1.19 29.73 1.86
C GLU A 124 2.29 29.06 1.03
N THR A 125 3.35 28.58 1.68
CA THR A 125 4.46 27.85 1.02
C THR A 125 4.00 26.58 0.29
N LEU A 126 2.88 25.98 0.72
CA LEU A 126 2.31 24.78 0.10
C LEU A 126 1.31 25.05 -1.04
N GLY A 127 0.92 26.31 -1.30
CA GLY A 127 0.05 26.69 -2.41
C GLY A 127 -1.40 26.18 -2.29
N LEU A 128 -1.96 26.15 -1.08
CA LEU A 128 -3.28 25.59 -0.78
C LEU A 128 -4.42 26.62 -0.80
N VAL A 129 -4.47 27.48 -1.83
CA VAL A 129 -5.63 28.36 -2.06
C VAL A 129 -6.84 27.52 -2.50
N VAL A 130 -7.80 27.35 -1.58
CA VAL A 130 -9.04 26.60 -1.84
C VAL A 130 -10.10 27.55 -2.40
N TYR A 131 -10.45 27.40 -3.67
CA TYR A 131 -11.66 28.01 -4.22
C TYR A 131 -12.90 27.43 -3.54
N ALA A 132 -13.61 28.27 -2.80
CA ALA A 132 -14.82 27.88 -2.07
C ALA A 132 -16.05 27.90 -2.98
N ALA A 133 -16.50 26.72 -3.41
CA ALA A 133 -17.89 26.54 -3.84
C ALA A 133 -18.84 26.69 -2.63
N PRO A 134 -20.10 27.13 -2.81
CA PRO A 134 -21.03 27.37 -1.71
C PRO A 134 -21.53 26.06 -1.05
N VAL A 135 -20.74 25.52 -0.14
CA VAL A 135 -21.10 24.40 0.73
C VAL A 135 -21.96 24.92 1.89
N ARG A 136 -23.11 24.28 2.16
CA ARG A 136 -23.93 24.59 3.35
C ARG A 136 -23.06 24.49 4.62
N ARG A 137 -23.12 25.52 5.48
CA ARG A 137 -22.31 25.62 6.72
C ARG A 137 -22.54 24.40 7.62
N MET A 138 -21.54 23.53 7.73
CA MET A 138 -21.37 22.61 8.86
C MET A 138 -20.45 23.28 9.90
N GLY A 139 -20.65 22.99 11.18
CA GLY A 139 -19.91 23.64 12.28
C GLY A 139 -18.38 23.50 12.16
N PRO A 140 -17.57 24.56 12.37
CA PRO A 140 -16.15 24.53 12.00
C PRO A 140 -15.24 23.56 12.79
N GLY A 141 -15.62 23.14 14.00
CA GLY A 141 -14.70 22.52 14.95
C GLY A 141 -14.52 21.00 14.89
N SER A 142 -15.53 20.23 14.49
CA SER A 142 -15.54 18.77 14.74
C SER A 142 -14.68 17.95 13.77
N ALA A 143 -14.44 18.44 12.55
CA ALA A 143 -13.84 17.64 11.50
C ALA A 143 -12.35 17.30 11.68
N PRO A 144 -11.47 18.24 12.10
CA PRO A 144 -10.07 17.91 12.40
C PRO A 144 -9.94 17.05 13.66
N ALA A 145 -10.73 17.38 14.69
CA ALA A 145 -10.70 16.71 16.00
C ALA A 145 -10.98 15.21 15.89
N ALA A 146 -12.00 14.80 15.13
CA ALA A 146 -12.35 13.39 14.99
C ALA A 146 -11.25 12.56 14.29
N VAL A 147 -10.53 13.14 13.31
CA VAL A 147 -9.37 12.49 12.68
C VAL A 147 -8.17 12.45 13.63
N LEU A 148 -7.94 13.52 14.40
CA LEU A 148 -6.90 13.57 15.42
C LEU A 148 -7.10 12.52 16.51
N VAL A 149 -8.34 12.26 16.95
CA VAL A 149 -8.65 11.17 17.90
C VAL A 149 -8.27 9.79 17.34
N VAL A 150 -8.50 9.52 16.05
CA VAL A 150 -8.05 8.26 15.42
C VAL A 150 -6.53 8.17 15.38
N VAL A 151 -5.84 9.27 15.05
CA VAL A 151 -4.37 9.33 15.02
C VAL A 151 -3.77 9.13 16.41
N ILE A 152 -4.32 9.78 17.45
CA ILE A 152 -3.88 9.63 18.84
C ILE A 152 -4.19 8.22 19.35
N GLY A 153 -5.37 7.67 19.07
CA GLY A 153 -5.72 6.28 19.44
C GLY A 153 -4.78 5.26 18.80
N ALA A 154 -4.42 5.45 17.52
CA ALA A 154 -3.43 4.63 16.82
C ALA A 154 -2.02 4.79 17.41
N ALA A 155 -1.63 6.00 17.83
CA ALA A 155 -0.34 6.23 18.50
C ALA A 155 -0.29 5.59 19.90
N ILE A 156 -1.36 5.67 20.68
CA ILE A 156 -1.47 4.99 21.99
C ILE A 156 -1.41 3.47 21.81
N ALA A 157 -2.15 2.91 20.84
CA ALA A 157 -2.05 1.50 20.50
C ALA A 157 -0.62 1.10 20.08
N GLY A 158 0.05 1.93 19.29
CA GLY A 158 1.46 1.74 18.93
C GLY A 158 2.40 1.72 20.14
N ALA A 159 2.22 2.64 21.09
CA ALA A 159 3.00 2.71 22.33
C ALA A 159 2.82 1.46 23.21
N VAL A 160 1.58 0.97 23.32
CA VAL A 160 1.20 -0.14 24.21
C VAL A 160 1.54 -1.51 23.61
N VAL A 161 1.41 -1.69 22.30
CA VAL A 161 1.75 -2.97 21.64
C VAL A 161 3.26 -3.11 21.44
N GLY A 162 3.94 -2.05 20.99
CA GLY A 162 5.39 -2.06 20.78
C GLY A 162 5.89 -3.08 19.74
N GLU A 163 7.21 -3.28 19.73
CA GLU A 163 7.93 -4.42 19.13
C GLU A 163 7.54 -4.86 17.69
N PHE A 164 7.11 -3.91 16.85
CA PHE A 164 6.77 -4.19 15.45
C PHE A 164 8.02 -4.59 14.63
N PRO A 165 8.05 -5.76 13.96
CA PRO A 165 9.28 -6.29 13.36
C PRO A 165 9.97 -5.40 12.30
N ASP A 166 9.24 -4.92 11.29
CA ASP A 166 9.86 -4.09 10.24
C ASP A 166 10.28 -2.72 10.78
N LEU A 167 9.57 -2.18 11.79
CA LEU A 167 10.03 -0.99 12.50
C LEU A 167 11.32 -1.24 13.31
N HIS A 168 11.53 -2.46 13.81
CA HIS A 168 12.81 -2.84 14.42
C HIS A 168 13.92 -2.87 13.38
N VAL A 169 13.69 -3.49 12.21
CA VAL A 169 14.63 -3.49 11.07
C VAL A 169 14.95 -2.06 10.59
N TYR A 170 13.96 -1.15 10.59
CA TYR A 170 14.20 0.27 10.29
C TYR A 170 15.10 0.95 11.33
N ARG A 171 14.89 0.69 12.63
CA ARG A 171 15.76 1.18 13.71
C ARG A 171 17.16 0.58 13.62
N TYR A 172 17.28 -0.71 13.34
CA TYR A 172 18.55 -1.40 13.12
C TYR A 172 19.34 -0.76 11.98
N GLY A 173 18.72 -0.52 10.81
CA GLY A 173 19.35 0.19 9.71
C GLY A 173 19.79 1.61 10.11
N GLY A 174 18.95 2.35 10.83
CA GLY A 174 19.31 3.66 11.39
C GLY A 174 20.47 3.59 12.40
N ARG A 175 20.59 2.51 13.17
CA ARG A 175 21.70 2.29 14.11
C ARG A 175 23.00 1.93 13.38
N ALA A 176 22.94 1.07 12.37
CA ALA A 176 24.07 0.73 11.52
C ALA A 176 24.68 1.95 10.81
N VAL A 177 23.86 2.96 10.44
CA VAL A 177 24.36 4.24 9.91
C VAL A 177 25.19 5.00 10.96
N LEU A 178 24.73 5.05 12.22
CA LEU A 178 25.43 5.74 13.31
C LEU A 178 26.72 5.03 13.73
N ASP A 179 26.68 3.70 13.78
CA ASP A 179 27.81 2.85 14.18
C ASP A 179 28.75 2.51 13.00
N GLN A 180 28.45 2.98 11.79
CA GLN A 180 29.16 2.69 10.53
C GLN A 180 29.32 1.19 10.25
N LEU A 181 28.29 0.40 10.56
CA LEU A 181 28.25 -1.05 10.35
C LEU A 181 27.78 -1.39 8.92
N PRO A 182 28.26 -2.49 8.31
CA PRO A 182 27.74 -2.97 7.04
C PRO A 182 26.26 -3.34 7.13
N LEU A 183 25.40 -2.71 6.31
CA LEU A 183 23.93 -2.88 6.37
C LEU A 183 23.43 -4.28 5.99
N TYR A 184 24.22 -5.05 5.24
CA TYR A 184 23.75 -6.24 4.52
C TYR A 184 24.48 -7.54 4.91
N ASP A 185 25.47 -7.44 5.81
CA ASP A 185 26.36 -8.54 6.18
C ASP A 185 25.81 -9.34 7.40
N ALA A 186 24.76 -8.83 8.06
CA ALA A 186 24.12 -9.41 9.22
C ALA A 186 22.62 -9.11 9.26
N ASP A 187 21.85 -10.00 9.89
CA ASP A 187 20.45 -9.77 10.24
C ASP A 187 20.31 -8.84 11.47
N ASP A 188 19.14 -8.20 11.62
CA ASP A 188 18.78 -7.52 12.87
C ASP A 188 18.78 -8.50 14.05
N PRO A 189 19.58 -8.29 15.11
CA PRO A 189 19.76 -9.26 16.19
C PRO A 189 18.52 -9.48 17.07
N VAL A 190 17.48 -8.66 16.94
CA VAL A 190 16.23 -8.80 17.71
C VAL A 190 15.16 -9.59 16.95
N THR A 191 14.99 -9.33 15.65
CA THR A 191 13.97 -10.00 14.82
C THR A 191 14.50 -11.20 14.02
N GLY A 192 15.80 -11.23 13.71
CA GLY A 192 16.39 -12.20 12.80
C GLY A 192 16.01 -11.97 11.32
N TYR A 193 15.80 -10.70 10.93
CA TYR A 193 15.50 -10.32 9.55
C TYR A 193 16.55 -9.36 8.95
N PRO A 194 16.89 -9.48 7.66
CA PRO A 194 17.88 -8.63 7.01
C PRO A 194 17.33 -7.25 6.68
N PHE A 195 18.20 -6.23 6.68
CA PHE A 195 17.86 -4.92 6.13
C PHE A 195 17.82 -5.00 4.59
N THR A 196 16.64 -4.82 3.99
CA THR A 196 16.41 -5.10 2.55
C THR A 196 16.14 -3.85 1.70
N TYR A 197 16.19 -2.68 2.33
CA TYR A 197 15.86 -1.38 1.73
C TYR A 197 17.14 -0.70 1.19
N PRO A 198 17.05 0.30 0.29
CA PRO A 198 18.21 1.04 -0.18
C PRO A 198 18.94 1.77 0.98
N PRO A 199 20.24 2.07 0.87
CA PRO A 199 21.01 2.71 1.95
C PRO A 199 20.43 4.06 2.41
N PHE A 200 19.83 4.81 1.49
CA PHE A 200 19.13 6.07 1.80
C PHE A 200 17.99 5.87 2.81
N ALA A 201 17.29 4.73 2.76
CA ALA A 201 16.26 4.42 3.75
C ALA A 201 16.88 4.30 5.15
N ALA A 202 18.03 3.64 5.31
CA ALA A 202 18.71 3.55 6.60
C ALA A 202 19.02 4.93 7.17
N VAL A 203 19.58 5.84 6.34
CA VAL A 203 19.86 7.24 6.70
C VAL A 203 18.59 7.98 7.15
N VAL A 204 17.47 7.84 6.42
CA VAL A 204 16.18 8.47 6.78
C VAL A 204 15.56 7.86 8.05
N MET A 205 15.90 6.62 8.41
CA MET A 205 15.43 5.97 9.64
C MET A 205 16.31 6.26 10.87
N VAL A 206 17.45 6.96 10.74
CA VAL A 206 18.31 7.36 11.88
C VAL A 206 17.51 8.04 13.03
N PRO A 207 16.57 8.98 12.79
CA PRO A 207 15.79 9.57 13.87
C PRO A 207 14.96 8.54 14.68
N LEU A 208 14.58 7.41 14.09
CA LEU A 208 13.84 6.36 14.79
C LEU A 208 14.71 5.60 15.79
N THR A 209 16.02 5.40 15.54
CA THR A 209 16.88 4.68 16.50
C THR A 209 17.22 5.51 17.74
N LEU A 210 17.13 6.83 17.66
CA LEU A 210 17.39 7.74 18.78
C LEU A 210 16.23 7.78 19.80
N LEU A 211 15.04 7.34 19.41
CA LEU A 211 13.85 7.29 20.28
C LEU A 211 13.81 6.01 21.11
N PRO A 212 13.17 6.02 22.30
CA PRO A 212 12.69 4.81 22.96
C PRO A 212 11.78 3.99 22.05
N GLY A 213 11.82 2.66 22.15
CA GLY A 213 11.07 1.76 21.26
C GLY A 213 9.56 2.01 21.23
N TRP A 214 8.95 2.22 22.40
CA TRP A 214 7.52 2.56 22.52
C TRP A 214 7.17 3.88 21.84
N LEU A 215 8.06 4.88 21.90
CA LEU A 215 7.81 6.22 21.33
C LEU A 215 7.96 6.19 19.81
N ALA A 216 8.93 5.45 19.28
CA ALA A 216 9.02 5.17 17.86
C ALA A 216 7.77 4.43 17.36
N ALA A 217 7.33 3.39 18.06
CA ALA A 217 6.11 2.64 17.73
C ALA A 217 4.85 3.52 17.76
N ALA A 218 4.72 4.41 18.74
CA ALA A 218 3.63 5.37 18.84
C ALA A 218 3.59 6.35 17.66
N LEU A 219 4.69 7.06 17.43
CA LEU A 219 4.79 8.08 16.38
C LEU A 219 4.61 7.46 15.00
N TRP A 220 5.19 6.27 14.76
CA TRP A 220 5.10 5.57 13.48
C TRP A 220 3.69 5.04 13.18
N THR A 221 2.99 4.49 14.18
CA THR A 221 1.61 3.99 14.04
C THR A 221 0.63 5.15 13.85
N GLY A 222 0.79 6.22 14.65
CA GLY A 222 0.01 7.45 14.50
C GLY A 222 0.22 8.12 13.14
N ALA A 223 1.47 8.26 12.68
CA ALA A 223 1.79 8.79 11.35
C ALA A 223 1.22 7.92 10.23
N SER A 224 1.27 6.60 10.35
CA SER A 224 0.70 5.66 9.38
C SER A 224 -0.82 5.78 9.29
N ALA A 225 -1.52 5.83 10.42
CA ALA A 225 -2.97 6.05 10.47
C ALA A 225 -3.36 7.45 9.93
N GLY A 226 -2.57 8.48 10.23
CA GLY A 226 -2.73 9.82 9.67
C GLY A 226 -2.54 9.85 8.16
N CYS A 227 -1.53 9.16 7.63
CA CYS A 227 -1.28 9.07 6.19
C CYS A 227 -2.44 8.35 5.46
N LEU A 228 -3.01 7.32 6.08
CA LEU A 228 -4.21 6.64 5.58
C LEU A 228 -5.43 7.58 5.55
N ALA A 229 -5.72 8.29 6.65
CA ALA A 229 -6.82 9.25 6.73
C ALA A 229 -6.69 10.40 5.70
N VAL A 230 -5.49 10.97 5.55
CA VAL A 230 -5.21 12.00 4.55
C VAL A 230 -5.31 11.43 3.12
N SER A 231 -4.91 10.18 2.89
CA SER A 231 -5.09 9.52 1.58
C SER A 231 -6.57 9.42 1.18
N VAL A 232 -7.47 9.09 2.12
CA VAL A 232 -8.92 9.13 1.88
C VAL A 232 -9.38 10.54 1.47
N VAL A 233 -8.91 11.58 2.16
CA VAL A 233 -9.25 12.98 1.85
C VAL A 233 -8.72 13.41 0.47
N VAL A 234 -7.48 13.06 0.12
CA VAL A 234 -6.86 13.34 -1.18
C VAL A 234 -7.64 12.68 -2.30
N VAL A 235 -7.90 11.37 -2.19
CA VAL A 235 -8.65 10.57 -3.17
C VAL A 235 -10.07 11.10 -3.35
N ARG A 236 -10.80 11.36 -2.27
CA ARG A 236 -12.18 11.88 -2.33
C ARG A 236 -12.24 13.25 -3.02
N ARG A 237 -11.38 14.19 -2.63
CA ARG A 237 -11.32 15.54 -3.24
C ARG A 237 -10.91 15.48 -4.73
N ALA A 238 -10.01 14.56 -5.08
CA ALA A 238 -9.59 14.34 -6.48
C ALA A 238 -10.69 13.75 -7.37
N LEU A 239 -11.58 12.93 -6.80
CA LEU A 239 -12.80 12.43 -7.46
C LEU A 239 -13.95 13.47 -7.45
N GLY A 240 -13.68 14.73 -7.07
CA GLY A 240 -14.69 15.79 -6.98
C GLY A 240 -15.73 15.55 -5.88
N ARG A 241 -15.42 14.74 -4.87
CA ARG A 241 -16.35 14.35 -3.80
C ARG A 241 -16.01 15.00 -2.45
N PRO A 242 -17.01 15.29 -1.61
CA PRO A 242 -16.76 15.70 -0.23
C PRO A 242 -16.13 14.55 0.58
N ALA A 243 -15.27 14.92 1.53
CA ALA A 243 -14.67 14.04 2.52
C ALA A 243 -15.11 14.49 3.94
N PRO A 244 -16.36 14.22 4.35
CA PRO A 244 -16.82 14.54 5.69
C PRO A 244 -16.08 13.68 6.72
N TRP A 245 -15.89 14.21 7.93
CA TRP A 245 -15.03 13.59 8.95
C TRP A 245 -15.45 12.16 9.31
N TRP A 246 -16.74 11.88 9.41
CA TRP A 246 -17.27 10.55 9.73
C TRP A 246 -16.92 9.53 8.64
N LEU A 247 -16.79 9.94 7.38
CA LEU A 247 -16.34 9.07 6.29
C LEU A 247 -14.84 8.84 6.36
N VAL A 248 -14.06 9.88 6.67
CA VAL A 248 -12.60 9.76 6.83
C VAL A 248 -12.27 8.83 8.00
N VAL A 249 -12.90 9.04 9.16
CA VAL A 249 -12.80 8.18 10.35
C VAL A 249 -13.30 6.76 10.04
N GLY A 250 -14.51 6.62 9.49
CA GLY A 250 -15.11 5.31 9.19
C GLY A 250 -14.31 4.49 8.16
N VAL A 251 -13.75 5.11 7.13
CA VAL A 251 -12.87 4.43 6.17
C VAL A 251 -11.50 4.14 6.78
N THR A 252 -10.93 5.01 7.62
CA THR A 252 -9.62 4.77 8.26
C THR A 252 -9.70 3.64 9.30
N ALA A 253 -10.76 3.61 10.12
CA ALA A 253 -11.00 2.54 11.07
C ALA A 253 -11.45 1.24 10.37
N GLY A 254 -12.37 1.32 9.40
CA GLY A 254 -12.81 0.18 8.61
C GLY A 254 -11.69 -0.43 7.74
N ALA A 255 -10.70 0.36 7.35
CA ALA A 255 -9.51 -0.13 6.67
C ALA A 255 -8.68 -1.12 7.52
N LEU A 256 -8.80 -1.11 8.85
CA LEU A 256 -8.17 -2.10 9.73
C LEU A 256 -8.71 -3.53 9.52
N ALA A 257 -9.86 -3.69 8.86
CA ALA A 257 -10.37 -5.00 8.46
C ALA A 257 -9.72 -5.54 7.17
N LEU A 258 -9.03 -4.70 6.38
CA LEU A 258 -8.31 -5.12 5.18
C LEU A 258 -6.91 -5.57 5.60
N GLU A 259 -6.57 -6.83 5.32
CA GLU A 259 -5.30 -7.44 5.74
C GLU A 259 -4.04 -6.66 5.32
N PRO A 260 -3.95 -6.01 4.14
CA PRO A 260 -2.78 -5.22 3.80
C PRO A 260 -2.52 -4.06 4.76
N VAL A 261 -3.58 -3.42 5.26
CA VAL A 261 -3.51 -2.29 6.19
C VAL A 261 -3.27 -2.80 7.61
N TRP A 262 -4.00 -3.83 8.03
CA TRP A 262 -3.80 -4.51 9.32
C TRP A 262 -2.35 -4.99 9.48
N GLN A 263 -1.80 -5.67 8.47
CA GLN A 263 -0.44 -6.19 8.52
C GLN A 263 0.61 -5.09 8.34
N ASN A 264 0.36 -4.06 7.52
CA ASN A 264 1.26 -2.90 7.46
C ASN A 264 1.40 -2.25 8.83
N LEU A 265 0.31 -2.09 9.59
CA LEU A 265 0.38 -1.54 10.95
C LEU A 265 1.00 -2.54 11.94
N SER A 266 0.63 -3.82 11.88
CA SER A 266 1.13 -4.88 12.79
C SER A 266 2.63 -5.16 12.64
N PHE A 267 3.23 -4.85 11.49
CA PHE A 267 4.68 -4.94 11.29
C PHE A 267 5.39 -3.58 11.37
N GLY A 268 4.67 -2.46 11.42
CA GLY A 268 5.27 -1.13 11.43
C GLY A 268 5.87 -0.73 10.07
N GLN A 269 5.22 -1.09 8.97
CA GLN A 269 5.71 -0.86 7.61
C GLN A 269 5.46 0.55 7.06
N ILE A 270 6.37 1.03 6.21
CA ILE A 270 6.36 2.38 5.62
C ILE A 270 5.26 2.61 4.54
N ASN A 271 4.59 1.57 4.03
CA ASN A 271 3.89 1.67 2.73
C ASN A 271 2.71 2.66 2.73
N LEU A 272 2.05 2.91 3.87
CA LEU A 272 1.01 3.94 3.98
C LEU A 272 1.54 5.37 3.78
N ILE A 273 2.77 5.63 4.23
CA ILE A 273 3.45 6.92 4.06
C ILE A 273 3.84 7.09 2.58
N LEU A 274 4.44 6.07 1.96
CA LEU A 274 4.81 6.08 0.54
C LEU A 274 3.59 6.19 -0.38
N MET A 275 2.49 5.50 -0.06
CA MET A 275 1.22 5.60 -0.79
C MET A 275 0.68 7.04 -0.77
N LEU A 276 0.66 7.71 0.40
CA LEU A 276 0.23 9.10 0.48
C LEU A 276 1.17 10.02 -0.33
N ALA A 277 2.48 9.84 -0.20
CA ALA A 277 3.47 10.64 -0.91
C ALA A 277 3.24 10.61 -2.44
N VAL A 278 3.08 9.41 -3.00
CA VAL A 278 2.76 9.20 -4.43
C VAL A 278 1.39 9.78 -4.81
N LEU A 279 0.36 9.59 -3.96
CA LEU A 279 -0.98 10.13 -4.20
C LEU A 279 -0.98 11.66 -4.26
N ILE A 280 -0.27 12.36 -3.36
CA ILE A 280 -0.14 13.83 -3.39
C ILE A 280 0.51 14.29 -4.70
N ASP A 281 1.53 13.57 -5.16
CA ASP A 281 2.39 13.96 -6.28
C ASP A 281 1.72 13.84 -7.65
N LEU A 282 0.95 12.75 -7.85
CA LEU A 282 0.38 12.36 -9.15
C LEU A 282 -1.08 12.80 -9.37
N VAL A 283 -1.81 13.09 -8.28
CA VAL A 283 -3.17 13.62 -8.35
C VAL A 283 -3.19 15.10 -8.78
N ARG A 284 -2.15 15.87 -8.44
CA ARG A 284 -1.99 17.29 -8.77
C ARG A 284 -0.68 17.58 -9.52
N PRO A 285 -0.49 17.03 -10.74
CA PRO A 285 0.74 17.18 -11.52
C PRO A 285 1.05 18.62 -11.96
N GLU A 286 0.09 19.55 -11.82
CA GLU A 286 0.28 20.99 -12.00
C GLU A 286 1.26 21.60 -10.99
N ARG A 287 1.48 20.97 -9.83
CA ARG A 287 2.43 21.47 -8.82
C ARG A 287 3.84 21.53 -9.43
N GLY A 288 4.51 22.68 -9.27
CA GLY A 288 5.92 22.85 -9.66
C GLY A 288 6.89 21.85 -9.00
N THR A 289 6.47 21.24 -7.89
CA THR A 289 7.17 20.16 -7.16
C THR A 289 6.75 18.74 -7.55
N SER A 290 5.73 18.54 -8.41
CA SER A 290 5.23 17.20 -8.77
C SER A 290 6.34 16.33 -9.36
N GLY A 291 6.49 15.11 -8.83
CA GLY A 291 7.52 14.13 -9.15
C GLY A 291 8.55 13.97 -8.03
N VAL A 292 8.78 14.99 -7.20
CA VAL A 292 9.80 14.94 -6.14
C VAL A 292 9.45 13.89 -5.08
N LEU A 293 8.16 13.75 -4.71
CA LEU A 293 7.74 12.76 -3.71
C LEU A 293 7.79 11.33 -4.27
N VAL A 294 7.50 11.12 -5.56
CA VAL A 294 7.71 9.85 -6.26
C VAL A 294 9.19 9.47 -6.27
N GLY A 295 10.09 10.42 -6.55
CA GLY A 295 11.54 10.17 -6.54
C GLY A 295 12.09 9.83 -5.16
N ILE A 296 11.65 10.55 -4.11
CA ILE A 296 12.02 10.23 -2.72
C ILE A 296 11.43 8.87 -2.30
N ALA A 297 10.18 8.58 -2.66
CA ALA A 297 9.57 7.28 -2.37
C ALA A 297 10.30 6.12 -3.05
N ALA A 298 10.76 6.30 -4.30
CA ALA A 298 11.63 5.35 -5.00
C ALA A 298 12.99 5.17 -4.32
N GLY A 299 13.55 6.23 -3.74
CA GLY A 299 14.77 6.19 -2.94
C GLY A 299 14.63 5.43 -1.61
N LEU A 300 13.44 5.47 -1.02
CA LEU A 300 13.12 4.73 0.21
C LEU A 300 12.78 3.26 -0.07
N LYS A 301 12.15 2.95 -1.21
CA LYS A 301 11.78 1.59 -1.62
C LYS A 301 11.65 1.59 -3.14
N LEU A 302 12.37 0.74 -3.87
CA LEU A 302 12.62 0.92 -5.32
C LEU A 302 11.36 0.96 -6.23
N THR A 303 10.26 0.32 -5.83
CA THR A 303 9.12 0.03 -6.72
C THR A 303 8.37 1.25 -7.32
N PRO A 304 8.25 2.43 -6.67
CA PRO A 304 7.63 3.63 -7.25
C PRO A 304 8.33 4.19 -8.50
N LEU A 305 9.50 3.67 -8.93
CA LEU A 305 10.07 3.99 -10.25
C LEU A 305 9.09 3.72 -11.41
N VAL A 306 8.14 2.80 -11.25
CA VAL A 306 7.04 2.56 -12.22
C VAL A 306 6.20 3.84 -12.45
N PHE A 307 6.09 4.73 -11.47
CA PHE A 307 5.42 6.02 -11.65
C PHE A 307 6.24 7.02 -12.46
N VAL A 308 7.58 6.90 -12.50
CA VAL A 308 8.42 7.69 -13.42
C VAL A 308 8.12 7.29 -14.87
N VAL A 309 7.98 5.99 -15.14
CA VAL A 309 7.53 5.48 -16.45
C VAL A 309 6.12 5.98 -16.76
N LEU A 310 5.20 5.94 -15.80
CA LEU A 310 3.84 6.50 -15.97
C LEU A 310 3.85 7.99 -16.33
N LEU A 311 4.68 8.79 -15.64
CA LEU A 311 4.88 10.23 -15.90
C LEU A 311 5.40 10.50 -17.33
N VAL A 312 6.31 9.66 -17.84
CA VAL A 312 6.78 9.72 -19.23
C VAL A 312 5.66 9.34 -20.21
N LEU A 313 4.96 8.22 -19.98
CA LEU A 313 3.91 7.69 -20.86
C LEU A 313 2.72 8.64 -21.07
N VAL A 314 2.46 9.55 -20.12
CA VAL A 314 1.42 10.60 -20.26
C VAL A 314 1.94 11.95 -20.75
N GLY A 315 3.26 12.12 -20.90
CA GLY A 315 3.87 13.37 -21.36
C GLY A 315 4.21 14.39 -20.27
N HIS A 316 4.05 14.06 -18.98
CA HIS A 316 4.44 14.94 -17.85
C HIS A 316 5.96 14.93 -17.62
N ARG A 317 6.74 15.20 -18.68
CA ARG A 317 8.22 15.13 -18.73
C ARG A 317 8.92 15.95 -17.63
N GLY A 318 8.40 17.13 -17.30
CA GLY A 318 8.97 17.96 -16.23
C GLY A 318 8.87 17.33 -14.84
N ALA A 319 7.79 16.59 -14.57
CA ALA A 319 7.60 15.84 -13.34
C ALA A 319 8.39 14.51 -13.35
N ALA A 320 8.43 13.80 -14.49
CA ALA A 320 9.33 12.66 -14.67
C ALA A 320 10.80 13.04 -14.36
N ARG A 321 11.28 14.15 -14.92
CA ARG A 321 12.64 14.67 -14.66
C ARG A 321 12.87 14.96 -13.17
N ARG A 322 11.91 15.61 -12.48
CA ARG A 322 12.02 15.88 -11.04
C ARG A 322 12.03 14.59 -10.21
N ALA A 323 11.28 13.56 -10.61
CA ALA A 323 11.31 12.25 -9.97
C ALA A 323 12.65 11.54 -10.17
N SER A 324 13.18 11.52 -11.40
CA SER A 324 14.51 10.97 -11.69
C SER A 324 15.63 11.68 -10.93
N LEU A 325 15.59 13.03 -10.85
CA LEU A 325 16.58 13.82 -10.12
C LEU A 325 16.47 13.65 -8.60
N ALA A 326 15.26 13.62 -8.05
CA ALA A 326 15.06 13.37 -6.62
C ALA A 326 15.51 11.95 -6.24
N PHE A 327 15.19 10.94 -7.07
CA PHE A 327 15.70 9.58 -6.91
C PHE A 327 17.24 9.54 -6.98
N ALA A 328 17.86 10.12 -7.99
CA ALA A 328 19.32 10.21 -8.09
C ALA A 328 19.95 10.91 -6.87
N GLY A 329 19.31 11.95 -6.33
CA GLY A 329 19.70 12.60 -5.08
C GLY A 329 19.65 11.67 -3.87
N THR A 330 18.61 10.82 -3.75
CA THR A 330 18.56 9.80 -2.70
C THR A 330 19.67 8.74 -2.85
N VAL A 331 19.96 8.30 -4.08
CA VAL A 331 21.07 7.37 -4.36
C VAL A 331 22.42 7.98 -3.97
N ALA A 332 22.67 9.22 -4.37
CA ALA A 332 23.88 9.96 -4.02
C ALA A 332 24.02 10.16 -2.51
N ALA A 333 22.95 10.50 -1.80
CA ALA A 333 22.94 10.59 -0.34
C ALA A 333 23.22 9.24 0.35
N GLY A 334 22.75 8.13 -0.23
CA GLY A 334 23.09 6.77 0.21
C GLY A 334 24.58 6.46 0.06
N PHE A 335 25.18 6.76 -1.09
CA PHE A 335 26.62 6.62 -1.32
C PHE A 335 27.47 7.55 -0.43
N ALA A 336 27.02 8.77 -0.18
CA ALA A 336 27.73 9.73 0.67
C ALA A 336 27.75 9.34 2.15
N ALA A 337 26.73 8.64 2.64
CA ALA A 337 26.62 8.20 4.03
C ALA A 337 27.18 6.79 4.29
N LEU A 338 27.06 5.88 3.31
CA LEU A 338 27.41 4.46 3.44
C LEU A 338 27.95 3.90 2.11
N PRO A 339 29.14 4.33 1.65
CA PRO A 339 29.65 4.02 0.31
C PRO A 339 29.82 2.52 0.04
N GLY A 340 30.29 1.75 1.03
CA GLY A 340 30.48 0.29 0.91
C GLY A 340 29.15 -0.44 0.70
N SER A 341 28.23 -0.33 1.65
CA SER A 341 26.90 -0.94 1.54
C SER A 341 26.11 -0.42 0.33
N ALA A 342 26.31 0.84 -0.08
CA ALA A 342 25.71 1.36 -1.31
C ALA A 342 26.23 0.65 -2.56
N ALA A 343 27.53 0.36 -2.67
CA ALA A 343 28.05 -0.47 -3.76
C ALA A 343 27.35 -1.84 -3.80
N THR A 344 27.39 -2.60 -2.69
CA THR A 344 26.77 -3.93 -2.56
C THR A 344 25.28 -3.94 -2.92
N TYR A 345 24.52 -2.91 -2.53
CA TYR A 345 23.09 -2.83 -2.86
C TYR A 345 22.82 -2.68 -4.36
N TRP A 346 23.65 -1.89 -5.06
CA TRP A 346 23.44 -1.53 -6.47
C TRP A 346 24.13 -2.48 -7.47
N THR A 347 25.22 -3.16 -7.08
CA THR A 347 25.87 -4.18 -7.92
C THR A 347 25.26 -5.57 -7.73
N ASP A 348 25.23 -6.06 -6.48
CA ASP A 348 25.06 -7.49 -6.22
C ASP A 348 23.63 -7.80 -5.77
N GLY A 349 23.10 -6.99 -4.84
CA GLY A 349 21.82 -7.24 -4.20
C GLY A 349 20.59 -6.94 -5.08
N LEU A 350 20.70 -6.12 -6.12
CA LEU A 350 19.52 -5.49 -6.75
C LEU A 350 18.52 -6.49 -7.35
N LEU A 351 19.02 -7.59 -7.95
CA LEU A 351 18.23 -8.53 -8.76
C LEU A 351 17.88 -9.85 -8.06
N ASP A 352 18.38 -10.12 -6.86
CA ASP A 352 17.98 -11.30 -6.09
C ASP A 352 16.62 -11.08 -5.40
N PRO A 353 15.60 -11.93 -5.65
CA PRO A 353 14.36 -11.94 -4.87
C PRO A 353 14.52 -12.58 -3.48
N GLY A 354 15.48 -13.50 -3.31
CA GLY A 354 15.66 -14.33 -2.11
C GLY A 354 16.02 -13.53 -0.86
N ARG A 355 16.83 -12.48 -0.99
CA ARG A 355 17.23 -11.56 0.10
C ARG A 355 16.06 -10.96 0.90
N VAL A 356 14.85 -10.92 0.32
CA VAL A 356 13.67 -10.33 0.98
C VAL A 356 12.86 -11.36 1.77
N GLY A 357 13.22 -12.64 1.71
CA GLY A 357 12.54 -13.76 2.35
C GLY A 357 11.96 -14.78 1.36
N PRO A 358 11.39 -15.91 1.84
CA PRO A 358 11.02 -17.04 0.98
C PRO A 358 10.01 -16.68 -0.11
N PRO A 359 10.37 -16.73 -1.42
CA PRO A 359 9.50 -16.24 -2.49
C PRO A 359 8.18 -17.01 -2.61
N ALA A 360 8.16 -18.29 -2.24
CA ALA A 360 6.98 -19.14 -2.24
C ALA A 360 5.95 -18.81 -1.14
N LEU A 361 6.33 -18.11 -0.06
CA LEU A 361 5.45 -17.87 1.09
C LEU A 361 4.12 -17.25 0.64
N ALA A 362 2.99 -17.76 1.12
CA ALA A 362 1.66 -17.37 0.63
C ALA A 362 1.36 -15.85 0.73
N HIS A 363 2.00 -15.17 1.69
CA HIS A 363 1.94 -13.73 1.86
C HIS A 363 2.61 -12.95 0.72
N ASN A 364 3.50 -13.55 -0.08
CA ASN A 364 4.07 -12.95 -1.28
C ASN A 364 3.09 -13.09 -2.45
N GLN A 365 2.44 -11.98 -2.81
CA GLN A 365 1.45 -11.89 -3.89
C GLN A 365 2.05 -11.31 -5.19
N SER A 366 3.36 -11.44 -5.42
CA SER A 366 3.99 -11.09 -6.70
C SER A 366 3.75 -12.14 -7.77
N VAL A 367 3.91 -11.73 -9.03
CA VAL A 367 3.98 -12.67 -10.17
C VAL A 367 5.10 -13.69 -9.98
N ASN A 368 6.25 -13.28 -9.42
CA ASN A 368 7.35 -14.18 -9.10
C ASN A 368 6.93 -15.25 -8.10
N GLY A 369 6.31 -14.87 -6.97
CA GLY A 369 5.87 -15.84 -5.95
C GLY A 369 4.79 -16.79 -6.45
N ALA A 370 3.87 -16.31 -7.29
CA ALA A 370 2.89 -17.16 -7.97
C ALA A 370 3.58 -18.18 -8.89
N LEU A 371 4.56 -17.76 -9.69
CA LEU A 371 5.38 -18.66 -10.51
C LEU A 371 6.19 -19.64 -9.65
N THR A 372 6.79 -19.19 -8.54
CA THR A 372 7.56 -20.05 -7.62
C THR A 372 6.75 -21.22 -7.09
N ARG A 373 5.48 -20.98 -6.74
CA ARG A 373 4.55 -22.02 -6.29
C ARG A 373 4.07 -22.93 -7.42
N ILE A 374 3.88 -22.39 -8.62
CA ILE A 374 3.38 -23.16 -9.79
C ILE A 374 4.47 -24.06 -10.40
N LEU A 375 5.75 -23.71 -10.23
CA LEU A 375 6.89 -24.37 -10.86
C LEU A 375 7.74 -25.22 -9.90
N ASP A 376 7.29 -25.39 -8.65
CA ASP A 376 8.02 -26.09 -7.57
C ASP A 376 9.47 -25.60 -7.38
N GLY A 377 9.65 -24.27 -7.44
CA GLY A 377 10.97 -23.65 -7.35
C GLY A 377 11.05 -22.25 -7.94
N SER A 378 12.12 -21.52 -7.62
CA SER A 378 12.34 -20.16 -8.13
C SER A 378 12.39 -20.14 -9.67
N PRO A 379 11.53 -19.35 -10.35
CA PRO A 379 11.58 -19.27 -11.81
C PRO A 379 12.89 -18.61 -12.27
N PRO A 380 13.40 -18.96 -13.47
CA PRO A 380 14.47 -18.21 -14.10
C PRO A 380 14.09 -16.73 -14.24
N SER A 381 15.02 -15.82 -13.95
CA SER A 381 14.73 -14.38 -13.90
C SER A 381 14.13 -13.83 -15.20
N TRP A 382 14.52 -14.38 -16.36
CA TRP A 382 13.94 -14.00 -17.65
C TRP A 382 12.45 -14.37 -17.77
N LEU A 383 12.02 -15.51 -17.20
CA LEU A 383 10.63 -15.97 -17.24
C LEU A 383 9.75 -15.07 -16.36
N TRP A 384 10.21 -14.76 -15.15
CA TRP A 384 9.56 -13.76 -14.30
C TRP A 384 9.50 -12.39 -14.99
N LEU A 385 10.60 -11.89 -15.54
CA LEU A 385 10.64 -10.58 -16.22
C LEU A 385 9.70 -10.51 -17.43
N VAL A 386 9.58 -11.58 -18.23
CA VAL A 386 8.62 -11.63 -19.35
C VAL A 386 7.18 -11.63 -18.84
N VAL A 387 6.81 -12.52 -17.93
CA VAL A 387 5.42 -12.64 -17.46
C VAL A 387 5.01 -11.40 -16.65
N ALA A 388 5.81 -10.98 -15.68
CA ALA A 388 5.55 -9.79 -14.87
C ALA A 388 5.61 -8.52 -15.70
N GLY A 389 6.59 -8.39 -16.60
CA GLY A 389 6.76 -7.23 -17.48
C GLY A 389 5.60 -7.03 -18.43
N LEU A 390 5.08 -8.10 -19.05
CA LEU A 390 3.90 -8.04 -19.93
C LEU A 390 2.64 -7.65 -19.14
N LEU A 391 2.37 -8.29 -18.01
CA LEU A 391 1.19 -8.02 -17.18
C LEU A 391 1.23 -6.59 -16.60
N ALA A 392 2.36 -6.17 -16.03
CA ALA A 392 2.54 -4.82 -15.52
C ALA A 392 2.44 -3.77 -16.63
N SER A 393 3.05 -4.00 -17.80
CA SER A 393 2.98 -3.05 -18.93
C SER A 393 1.57 -2.90 -19.47
N ALA A 394 0.80 -3.99 -19.58
CA ALA A 394 -0.61 -3.92 -19.99
C ALA A 394 -1.45 -3.05 -19.03
N VAL A 395 -1.28 -3.23 -17.72
CA VAL A 395 -1.96 -2.41 -16.71
C VAL A 395 -1.43 -0.97 -16.70
N LEU A 396 -0.13 -0.75 -16.90
CA LEU A 396 0.48 0.58 -16.95
C LEU A 396 0.06 1.39 -18.19
N LEU A 397 -0.14 0.73 -19.33
CA LEU A 397 -0.69 1.36 -20.54
C LEU A 397 -2.17 1.73 -20.34
N ALA A 398 -2.95 0.88 -19.66
CA ALA A 398 -4.32 1.23 -19.25
C ALA A 398 -4.33 2.41 -18.24
N ALA A 399 -3.39 2.42 -17.28
CA ALA A 399 -3.19 3.52 -16.33
C ALA A 399 -2.90 4.85 -17.05
N ALA A 400 -1.94 4.85 -17.98
CA ALA A 400 -1.58 6.02 -18.78
C ALA A 400 -2.72 6.49 -19.71
N ALA A 401 -3.57 5.57 -20.17
CA ALA A 401 -4.74 5.90 -20.99
C ALA A 401 -5.90 6.48 -20.16
N TRP A 402 -6.14 6.00 -18.94
CA TRP A 402 -7.08 6.63 -18.01
C TRP A 402 -6.59 8.00 -17.52
N TRP A 403 -5.30 8.11 -17.18
CA TRP A 403 -4.74 9.37 -16.68
C TRP A 403 -4.78 10.49 -17.75
N ARG A 404 -4.41 10.19 -19.00
CA ARG A 404 -4.55 11.14 -20.14
C ARG A 404 -6.00 11.54 -20.43
N ARG A 405 -6.99 10.77 -19.97
CA ARG A 405 -8.43 11.10 -20.04
C ARG A 405 -8.92 11.92 -18.83
N GLY A 406 -7.99 12.45 -18.01
CA GLY A 406 -8.28 13.23 -16.81
C GLY A 406 -8.54 12.41 -15.54
N ASP A 407 -8.67 11.08 -15.66
CA ASP A 407 -9.00 10.19 -14.54
C ASP A 407 -7.74 9.84 -13.71
N ARG A 408 -7.16 10.86 -13.09
CA ARG A 408 -5.84 10.80 -12.43
C ARG A 408 -5.79 9.79 -11.30
N VAL A 409 -6.90 9.63 -10.58
CA VAL A 409 -6.97 8.74 -9.42
C VAL A 409 -7.02 7.29 -9.86
N LEU A 410 -7.84 6.94 -10.87
CA LEU A 410 -7.84 5.59 -11.45
C LEU A 410 -6.50 5.29 -12.15
N GLY A 411 -5.94 6.25 -12.88
CA GLY A 411 -4.61 6.14 -13.48
C GLY A 411 -3.51 5.86 -12.44
N THR A 412 -3.47 6.61 -11.34
CA THR A 412 -2.51 6.40 -10.25
C THR A 412 -2.71 5.03 -9.58
N CYS A 413 -3.96 4.63 -9.32
CA CYS A 413 -4.27 3.34 -8.72
C CYS A 413 -3.88 2.16 -9.62
N LEU A 414 -4.12 2.25 -10.93
CA LEU A 414 -3.66 1.24 -11.90
C LEU A 414 -2.13 1.24 -12.04
N GLY A 415 -1.47 2.40 -11.94
CA GLY A 415 -0.01 2.48 -11.84
C GLY A 415 0.54 1.76 -10.61
N ALA A 416 -0.15 1.85 -9.46
CA ALA A 416 0.19 1.09 -8.27
C ALA A 416 -0.05 -0.43 -8.42
N VAL A 417 -1.09 -0.84 -9.14
CA VAL A 417 -1.31 -2.24 -9.48
C VAL A 417 -0.19 -2.75 -10.42
N ALA A 418 0.19 -1.98 -11.44
CA ALA A 418 1.33 -2.31 -12.31
C ALA A 418 2.66 -2.39 -11.52
N MET A 419 2.86 -1.50 -10.54
CA MET A 419 4.00 -1.55 -9.62
C MET A 419 4.04 -2.84 -8.78
N LEU A 420 2.89 -3.30 -8.28
CA LEU A 420 2.78 -4.55 -7.51
C LEU A 420 2.99 -5.79 -8.41
N LEU A 421 2.51 -5.76 -9.65
CA LEU A 421 2.74 -6.81 -10.65
C LEU A 421 4.21 -6.91 -11.07
N ALA A 422 4.90 -5.77 -11.22
CA ALA A 422 6.30 -5.69 -11.64
C ALA A 422 7.31 -6.02 -10.52
N ALA A 423 6.90 -6.03 -9.26
CA ALA A 423 7.81 -6.28 -8.14
C ALA A 423 8.23 -7.78 -8.06
N PRO A 424 9.51 -8.11 -7.79
CA PRO A 424 9.93 -9.49 -7.55
C PRO A 424 9.29 -10.05 -6.26
N VAL A 425 9.10 -9.23 -5.23
CA VAL A 425 8.40 -9.59 -3.99
C VAL A 425 7.34 -8.54 -3.69
N ALA A 426 6.10 -8.98 -3.58
CA ALA A 426 4.93 -8.14 -3.32
C ALA A 426 4.16 -8.70 -2.13
N TRP A 427 4.79 -8.63 -0.94
CA TRP A 427 4.18 -8.94 0.34
C TRP A 427 2.78 -8.33 0.46
N SER A 428 1.85 -9.05 1.08
CA SER A 428 0.46 -8.64 1.19
C SER A 428 0.29 -7.25 1.83
N HIS A 429 1.16 -6.85 2.76
CA HIS A 429 1.19 -5.49 3.33
C HIS A 429 1.63 -4.38 2.33
N HIS A 430 2.19 -4.69 1.16
CA HIS A 430 2.40 -3.72 0.07
C HIS A 430 1.07 -3.31 -0.59
N TRP A 431 0.01 -4.11 -0.43
CA TRP A 431 -1.29 -3.91 -1.09
C TRP A 431 -2.21 -2.92 -0.36
N VAL A 432 -1.67 -2.00 0.45
CA VAL A 432 -2.42 -0.89 1.08
C VAL A 432 -3.19 -0.04 0.05
N TRP A 433 -2.74 -0.05 -1.20
CA TRP A 433 -3.43 0.47 -2.38
C TRP A 433 -4.84 -0.10 -2.61
N ALA A 434 -5.22 -1.19 -1.92
CA ALA A 434 -6.59 -1.68 -1.86
C ALA A 434 -7.58 -0.61 -1.41
N VAL A 435 -7.21 0.30 -0.50
CA VAL A 435 -8.08 1.38 -0.01
C VAL A 435 -8.38 2.43 -1.10
N PRO A 436 -7.39 3.09 -1.74
CA PRO A 436 -7.68 4.04 -2.83
C PRO A 436 -8.35 3.37 -4.03
N VAL A 437 -8.03 2.11 -4.37
CA VAL A 437 -8.76 1.37 -5.41
C VAL A 437 -10.23 1.16 -5.03
N ALA A 438 -10.54 0.76 -3.78
CA ALA A 438 -11.92 0.60 -3.32
C ALA A 438 -12.73 1.90 -3.43
N LEU A 439 -12.13 3.04 -3.03
CA LEU A 439 -12.75 4.36 -3.16
C LEU A 439 -13.00 4.75 -4.64
N VAL A 440 -12.07 4.44 -5.54
CA VAL A 440 -12.20 4.68 -6.98
C VAL A 440 -13.30 3.78 -7.59
N LEU A 441 -13.37 2.50 -7.19
CA LEU A 441 -14.40 1.58 -7.64
C LEU A 441 -15.79 1.98 -7.10
N TRP A 442 -15.89 2.49 -5.86
CA TRP A 442 -17.17 2.82 -5.23
C TRP A 442 -17.96 3.88 -6.01
N GLU A 443 -17.26 4.86 -6.57
CA GLU A 443 -17.83 5.93 -7.41
C GLU A 443 -18.25 5.46 -8.83
N ARG A 444 -18.04 4.17 -9.16
CA ARG A 444 -18.33 3.57 -10.48
C ARG A 444 -19.25 2.35 -10.40
N SER A 445 -19.05 1.49 -9.40
CA SER A 445 -19.93 0.38 -9.04
C SER A 445 -19.69 -0.03 -7.59
N ARG A 446 -20.71 0.12 -6.74
CA ARG A 446 -20.65 -0.31 -5.33
C ARG A 446 -20.40 -1.81 -5.19
N TRP A 447 -20.95 -2.62 -6.11
CA TRP A 447 -20.70 -4.06 -6.15
C TRP A 447 -19.25 -4.40 -6.50
N ALA A 448 -18.62 -3.69 -7.44
CA ALA A 448 -17.21 -3.89 -7.76
C ALA A 448 -16.30 -3.49 -6.58
N ALA A 449 -16.64 -2.40 -5.89
CA ALA A 449 -15.93 -1.97 -4.68
C ALA A 449 -16.10 -2.96 -3.52
N ALA A 450 -17.31 -3.50 -3.31
CA ALA A 450 -17.59 -4.51 -2.31
C ALA A 450 -16.83 -5.82 -2.60
N ALA A 451 -16.87 -6.31 -3.83
CA ALA A 451 -16.15 -7.51 -4.25
C ALA A 451 -14.62 -7.34 -4.11
N TRP A 452 -14.08 -6.19 -4.56
CA TRP A 452 -12.66 -5.85 -4.36
C TRP A 452 -12.29 -5.82 -2.88
N THR A 453 -13.09 -5.15 -2.04
CA THR A 453 -12.83 -5.04 -0.59
C THR A 453 -12.92 -6.40 0.10
N ALA A 454 -13.88 -7.24 -0.30
CA ALA A 454 -14.07 -8.58 0.26
C ALA A 454 -12.82 -9.47 0.08
N VAL A 455 -12.09 -9.35 -1.04
CA VAL A 455 -10.82 -10.09 -1.22
C VAL A 455 -9.81 -9.77 -0.11
N PHE A 456 -9.68 -8.51 0.29
CA PHE A 456 -8.72 -8.10 1.33
C PHE A 456 -9.23 -8.29 2.76
N VAL A 457 -10.55 -8.34 2.97
CA VAL A 457 -11.18 -8.61 4.29
C VAL A 457 -11.26 -10.11 4.60
N LEU A 458 -11.52 -10.95 3.59
CA LEU A 458 -11.67 -12.40 3.76
C LEU A 458 -10.34 -13.15 3.88
N ARG A 459 -9.23 -12.51 3.53
CA ARG A 459 -7.85 -13.05 3.63
C ARG A 459 -7.65 -14.42 2.94
N PRO A 460 -8.17 -14.65 1.72
CA PRO A 460 -8.09 -15.95 1.04
C PRO A 460 -6.66 -16.44 0.79
N ILE A 461 -5.69 -15.52 0.75
CA ILE A 461 -4.26 -15.82 0.61
C ILE A 461 -3.67 -16.67 1.74
N VAL A 462 -4.37 -16.82 2.87
CA VAL A 462 -3.98 -17.70 3.99
C VAL A 462 -5.01 -18.81 4.28
N TRP A 463 -5.88 -19.12 3.32
CA TRP A 463 -6.79 -20.28 3.40
C TRP A 463 -6.12 -21.62 3.02
N PRO A 464 -5.24 -21.69 1.99
CA PRO A 464 -4.43 -22.88 1.76
C PRO A 464 -3.44 -23.14 2.92
N PRO A 465 -2.88 -24.36 3.03
CA PRO A 465 -1.70 -24.62 3.87
C PRO A 465 -0.55 -23.68 3.50
N TRP A 466 0.11 -23.05 4.49
CA TRP A 466 1.17 -22.08 4.24
C TRP A 466 2.28 -22.11 5.30
N GLY A 467 3.45 -21.61 4.93
CA GLY A 467 4.68 -21.70 5.69
C GLY A 467 5.35 -23.07 5.60
N ARG A 468 6.65 -23.11 5.90
CA ARG A 468 7.51 -24.33 5.87
C ARG A 468 7.57 -25.05 4.51
N GLY A 469 7.16 -24.41 3.41
CA GLY A 469 7.19 -24.99 2.07
C GLY A 469 5.89 -25.68 1.65
N GLN A 470 4.84 -25.66 2.49
CA GLN A 470 3.53 -26.22 2.14
C GLN A 470 2.88 -25.52 0.93
N GLU A 471 3.38 -24.35 0.53
CA GLU A 471 3.00 -23.64 -0.69
C GLU A 471 3.44 -24.31 -2.00
N TYR A 472 4.31 -25.32 -1.95
CA TYR A 472 4.68 -26.16 -3.09
C TYR A 472 3.71 -27.34 -3.28
N ASP A 473 3.10 -27.84 -2.20
CA ASP A 473 2.08 -28.91 -2.23
C ASP A 473 0.68 -28.43 -2.68
N TRP A 474 0.56 -27.19 -3.17
CA TRP A 474 -0.72 -26.57 -3.53
C TRP A 474 -1.41 -27.25 -4.71
N ARG A 475 -2.71 -27.51 -4.58
CA ARG A 475 -3.55 -28.00 -5.66
C ARG A 475 -3.98 -26.84 -6.54
N TRP A 476 -4.39 -27.11 -7.78
CA TRP A 476 -4.80 -26.07 -8.74
C TRP A 476 -5.86 -25.08 -8.19
N PHE A 477 -6.72 -25.51 -7.26
CA PHE A 477 -7.70 -24.65 -6.60
C PHE A 477 -7.12 -23.82 -5.44
N ASP A 478 -6.08 -24.30 -4.76
CA ASP A 478 -5.37 -23.54 -3.72
C ASP A 478 -4.65 -22.33 -4.31
N HIS A 479 -4.19 -22.42 -5.57
CA HIS A 479 -3.68 -21.25 -6.30
C HIS A 479 -4.73 -20.15 -6.53
N LEU A 480 -6.04 -20.45 -6.49
CA LEU A 480 -7.09 -19.44 -6.69
C LEU A 480 -7.28 -18.54 -5.46
N SER A 481 -7.29 -19.13 -4.26
CA SER A 481 -7.35 -18.41 -2.99
C SER A 481 -5.97 -17.84 -2.61
N GLY A 482 -4.93 -18.68 -2.73
CA GLY A 482 -3.54 -18.39 -2.44
C GLY A 482 -2.86 -17.33 -3.33
N ASN A 483 -3.43 -16.98 -4.48
CA ASN A 483 -2.97 -15.86 -5.33
C ASN A 483 -4.08 -14.81 -5.58
N ALA A 484 -5.10 -14.75 -4.70
CA ALA A 484 -6.29 -13.93 -4.93
C ALA A 484 -6.01 -12.43 -5.11
N TYR A 485 -4.94 -11.87 -4.53
CA TYR A 485 -4.63 -10.44 -4.70
C TYR A 485 -4.08 -10.17 -6.10
N LEU A 486 -3.24 -11.08 -6.61
CA LEU A 486 -2.79 -11.09 -8.01
C LEU A 486 -3.98 -11.23 -8.97
N LEU A 487 -4.92 -12.14 -8.70
CA LEU A 487 -6.14 -12.30 -9.51
C LEU A 487 -7.06 -11.06 -9.46
N ALA A 488 -7.16 -10.39 -8.31
CA ALA A 488 -7.89 -9.13 -8.18
C ALA A 488 -7.22 -7.99 -9.00
N ALA A 489 -5.88 -7.88 -8.94
CA ALA A 489 -5.10 -6.95 -9.77
C ALA A 489 -5.34 -7.15 -11.28
N LEU A 490 -5.27 -8.39 -11.74
CA LEU A 490 -5.55 -8.73 -13.14
C LEU A 490 -7.01 -8.45 -13.52
N THR A 491 -7.96 -8.69 -12.60
CA THR A 491 -9.39 -8.40 -12.82
C THR A 491 -9.64 -6.90 -12.97
N VAL A 492 -9.10 -6.05 -12.08
CA VAL A 492 -9.30 -4.59 -12.18
C VAL A 492 -8.54 -3.98 -13.36
N GLY A 493 -7.35 -4.50 -13.69
CA GLY A 493 -6.60 -4.12 -14.89
C GLY A 493 -7.36 -4.42 -16.18
N SER A 494 -7.87 -5.65 -16.32
CA SER A 494 -8.66 -6.09 -17.47
C SER A 494 -9.98 -5.33 -17.60
N TRP A 495 -10.71 -5.13 -16.50
CA TRP A 495 -11.91 -4.27 -16.48
C TRP A 495 -11.59 -2.85 -16.96
N ALA A 496 -10.50 -2.25 -16.46
CA ALA A 496 -10.09 -0.91 -16.85
C ALA A 496 -9.74 -0.83 -18.33
N ALA A 497 -9.05 -1.83 -18.90
CA ALA A 497 -8.74 -1.91 -20.33
C ALA A 497 -10.00 -2.05 -21.21
N ILE A 498 -10.91 -2.96 -20.84
CA ILE A 498 -12.18 -3.16 -21.56
C ILE A 498 -13.04 -1.87 -21.54
N ALA A 499 -13.08 -1.18 -20.39
CA ALA A 499 -13.80 0.07 -20.25
C ALA A 499 -13.20 1.24 -21.08
N LEU A 500 -11.89 1.25 -21.33
CA LEU A 500 -11.25 2.21 -22.24
C LEU A 500 -11.71 2.03 -23.70
N ASN A 501 -11.91 0.78 -24.13
CA ASN A 501 -12.29 0.43 -25.50
C ASN A 501 -13.79 0.61 -25.75
N ARG A 502 -14.68 0.23 -24.82
CA ARG A 502 -16.13 0.50 -24.94
C ARG A 502 -16.41 2.01 -25.13
N ARG A 503 -15.64 2.87 -24.46
CA ARG A 503 -15.70 4.34 -24.63
C ARG A 503 -15.15 4.86 -25.95
N ARG A 504 -14.38 4.08 -26.74
CA ARG A 504 -13.97 4.44 -28.10
C ARG A 504 -15.07 4.13 -29.11
N GLY A 505 -15.67 2.93 -29.04
CA GLY A 505 -16.71 2.49 -29.97
C GLY A 505 -17.94 3.40 -29.97
N GLY A 506 -18.44 3.78 -28.79
CA GLY A 506 -19.62 4.65 -28.64
C GLY A 506 -19.45 6.09 -29.16
N SER A 507 -18.22 6.52 -29.50
CA SER A 507 -17.99 7.83 -30.14
C SER A 507 -18.24 7.79 -31.66
N VAL A 508 -18.11 6.63 -32.30
CA VAL A 508 -18.22 6.49 -33.77
C VAL A 508 -19.68 6.39 -34.21
N SER A 509 -20.53 5.72 -33.43
CA SER A 509 -21.94 5.46 -33.75
C SER A 509 -22.86 6.69 -33.71
N MET A 510 -22.35 7.87 -33.32
CA MET A 510 -23.11 9.13 -33.24
C MET A 510 -22.91 10.04 -34.46
N VAL A 511 -22.02 9.69 -35.39
CA VAL A 511 -21.74 10.50 -36.60
C VAL A 511 -22.58 10.05 -37.80
N GLY A 512 -22.82 8.74 -37.96
CA GLY A 512 -23.53 8.16 -39.09
C GLY A 512 -25.06 8.06 -38.97
N ARG A 513 -25.74 9.12 -38.49
CA ARG A 513 -27.22 9.18 -38.50
C ARG A 513 -27.76 10.62 -38.54
N ARG A 514 -27.39 11.34 -39.59
CA ARG A 514 -28.01 12.60 -40.04
C ARG A 514 -27.98 12.70 -41.57
N GLU A 515 -28.81 11.88 -42.18
CA GLU A 515 -29.32 12.03 -43.55
C GLU A 515 -30.85 11.92 -43.44
#